data_AF-A0A970EV25-F1
#
_entry.id   AF-A0A970EV25-F1
#
_cell.length_a   1.000
_cell.length_b   1.000
_cell.length_c   1.000
_cell.angle_alpha   90.00
_cell.angle_beta   90.00
_cell.angle_gamma   90.00
#
_symmetry.space_group_name_H-M   'P 1'
#
loop_
_entity.id
_entity.type
_entity.pdbx_description
1 polymer ?
#
loop_
_entity_poly.entity_id
_entity_poly.type
_entity_poly.pdbx_seq_one_letter_code
_entity_poly.pdbx_strand_id
1 'polypeptide(L)'
;MAKNFSLEYSETLDEHGNFLQNIIGQNKHQKDFYKFAVDGTVSYCPRFTYHGFRYVRLTGARSFSVEDFTIHIIGTDMARTGFFECSDERLTRLKENIYRSQQGNMISIPTDCPQRERTGWTGDMQIFAPTACFNMDVEMFLRKWLLDMRYEQLPDGQLPHIIPYFP
;
A
#
# COMPACT_ATOMS: atom_id res chain seq x y z
N MET A 1 -33.57 7.87 6.19
CA MET A 1 -32.43 8.07 5.27
C MET A 1 -31.30 7.15 5.70
N ALA A 2 -30.52 6.60 4.77
CA ALA A 2 -29.38 5.74 5.13
C ALA A 2 -28.39 6.57 5.95
N LYS A 3 -28.22 6.22 7.24
CA LYS A 3 -27.35 6.90 8.21
C LYS A 3 -25.90 6.43 8.10
N ASN A 4 -25.52 5.87 6.95
CA ASN A 4 -24.29 5.11 6.81
C ASN A 4 -23.81 5.12 5.36
N PHE A 5 -22.49 5.14 5.17
CA PHE A 5 -21.84 4.88 3.89
C PHE A 5 -20.74 3.82 4.05
N SER A 6 -20.35 3.20 2.94
CA SER A 6 -19.20 2.32 2.87
C SER A 6 -18.34 2.62 1.66
N LEU A 7 -17.03 2.50 1.84
CA LEU A 7 -16.01 2.60 0.80
C LEU A 7 -15.42 1.22 0.58
N GLU A 8 -15.40 0.75 -0.67
CA GLU A 8 -14.82 -0.54 -1.05
C GLU A 8 -13.70 -0.31 -2.05
N TYR A 9 -12.54 -0.90 -1.78
CA TYR A 9 -11.29 -0.59 -2.49
C TYR A 9 -10.88 -1.72 -3.44
N SER A 10 -10.36 -1.35 -4.61
CA SER A 10 -9.89 -2.30 -5.63
C SER A 10 -8.71 -1.76 -6.43
N GLU A 11 -7.83 -2.65 -6.90
CA GLU A 11 -6.70 -2.28 -7.76
C GLU A 11 -7.09 -2.20 -9.24
N THR A 12 -8.13 -2.94 -9.65
CA THR A 12 -8.58 -3.02 -11.05
C THR A 12 -10.10 -3.03 -11.17
N LEU A 13 -10.58 -2.68 -12.35
CA LEU A 13 -11.96 -2.92 -12.76
C LEU A 13 -12.03 -4.22 -13.58
N ASP A 14 -13.25 -4.71 -13.82
CA ASP A 14 -13.47 -5.75 -14.83
C ASP A 14 -13.33 -5.20 -16.27
N GLU A 15 -13.46 -6.08 -17.26
CA GLU A 15 -13.34 -5.72 -18.69
C GLU A 15 -14.41 -4.72 -19.18
N HIS A 16 -15.49 -4.54 -18.42
CA HIS A 16 -16.58 -3.61 -18.72
C HIS A 16 -16.50 -2.32 -17.88
N GLY A 17 -15.47 -2.16 -17.05
CA GLY A 17 -15.30 -1.01 -16.17
C GLY A 17 -16.16 -1.05 -14.89
N ASN A 18 -16.76 -2.19 -14.55
CA ASN A 18 -17.45 -2.34 -13.28
C ASN A 18 -16.47 -2.60 -12.15
N PHE A 19 -16.90 -2.26 -10.93
CA PHE A 19 -16.16 -2.59 -9.72
C PHE A 19 -15.96 -4.11 -9.61
N LEU A 20 -14.70 -4.53 -9.52
CA LEU A 20 -14.31 -5.91 -9.30
C LEU A 20 -13.60 -6.05 -7.96
N GLN A 21 -14.05 -6.98 -7.12
CA GLN A 21 -13.32 -7.35 -5.90
C GLN A 21 -12.17 -8.29 -6.29
N ASN A 22 -11.05 -7.72 -6.73
CA ASN A 22 -9.90 -8.47 -7.25
C ASN A 22 -8.92 -8.95 -6.17
N ILE A 23 -9.06 -8.46 -4.93
CA ILE A 23 -8.16 -8.77 -3.82
C ILE A 23 -8.67 -10.03 -3.13
N ILE A 24 -7.85 -11.08 -3.15
CA ILE A 24 -8.13 -12.39 -2.55
C ILE A 24 -7.16 -12.70 -1.41
N GLY A 25 -7.53 -13.66 -0.54
CA GLY A 25 -6.69 -14.10 0.57
C GLY A 25 -6.87 -13.24 1.84
N GLN A 26 -5.76 -13.00 2.54
CA GLN A 26 -5.76 -12.17 3.75
C GLN A 26 -6.18 -10.72 3.43
N ASN A 27 -6.84 -10.07 4.38
CA ASN A 27 -7.36 -8.70 4.27
C ASN A 27 -8.31 -8.44 3.07
N LYS A 28 -8.84 -9.46 2.39
CA LYS A 28 -9.67 -9.34 1.17
C LYS A 28 -10.93 -8.45 1.25
N HIS A 29 -11.38 -8.10 2.45
CA HIS A 29 -12.61 -7.29 2.63
C HIS A 29 -12.45 -5.88 2.10
N GLN A 30 -11.26 -5.26 2.26
CA GLN A 30 -10.90 -3.96 1.68
C GLN A 30 -12.05 -2.95 1.72
N LYS A 31 -12.59 -2.71 2.92
CA LYS A 31 -13.82 -1.97 3.11
C LYS A 31 -13.79 -1.16 4.39
N ASP A 32 -14.14 0.11 4.25
CA ASP A 32 -14.44 0.99 5.36
C ASP A 32 -15.94 1.23 5.46
N PHE A 33 -16.41 1.41 6.69
CA PHE A 33 -17.80 1.71 6.99
C PHE A 33 -17.87 2.88 7.95
N TYR A 34 -18.71 3.84 7.62
CA TYR A 34 -18.98 4.98 8.46
C TYR A 34 -20.48 5.09 8.74
N LYS A 35 -20.81 5.31 10.01
CA LYS A 35 -22.17 5.60 10.47
C LYS A 35 -22.19 7.02 11.01
N PHE A 36 -23.08 7.84 10.46
CA PHE A 36 -23.27 9.22 10.89
C PHE A 36 -23.79 9.25 12.32
N ALA A 37 -23.11 10.02 13.17
CA ALA A 37 -23.53 10.28 14.55
C ALA A 37 -24.52 11.45 14.63
N VAL A 38 -24.44 12.40 13.69
CA VAL A 38 -25.25 13.61 13.60
C VAL A 38 -25.61 13.90 12.16
N ASP A 39 -26.64 14.72 11.95
CA ASP A 39 -26.97 15.27 10.64
C ASP A 39 -25.99 16.40 10.27
N GLY A 40 -25.70 16.57 8.98
CA GLY A 40 -24.81 17.62 8.46
C GLY A 40 -23.53 17.08 7.82
N THR A 41 -22.59 17.98 7.54
CA THR A 41 -21.30 17.64 6.92
C THR A 41 -20.34 17.05 7.95
N VAL A 42 -19.70 15.94 7.59
CA VAL A 42 -18.69 15.26 8.42
C VAL A 42 -17.44 15.00 7.60
N SER A 43 -16.27 15.16 8.21
CA SER A 43 -15.00 14.72 7.64
C SER A 43 -14.61 13.39 8.27
N TYR A 44 -14.33 12.39 7.43
CA TYR A 44 -13.96 11.05 7.86
C TYR A 44 -12.63 10.63 7.22
N CYS A 45 -11.70 10.16 8.04
CA CYS A 45 -10.44 9.57 7.61
C CYS A 45 -10.11 8.38 8.52
N PRO A 46 -10.02 7.14 7.99
CA PRO A 46 -9.63 5.96 8.76
C PRO A 46 -8.22 6.14 9.36
N ARG A 47 -8.02 5.71 10.61
CA ARG A 47 -6.75 5.90 11.35
C ARG A 47 -5.93 4.64 11.58
N PHE A 48 -6.56 3.47 11.51
CA PHE A 48 -5.96 2.18 11.88
C PHE A 48 -6.04 1.14 10.76
N THR A 49 -6.16 1.61 9.52
CA THR A 49 -6.17 0.78 8.32
C THR A 49 -5.51 1.54 7.18
N TYR A 50 -5.10 0.80 6.16
CA TYR A 50 -4.70 1.32 4.86
C TYR A 50 -5.06 0.30 3.79
N HIS A 51 -5.15 0.76 2.54
CA HIS A 51 -5.55 -0.04 1.38
C HIS A 51 -4.58 0.19 0.22
N GLY A 52 -4.22 -0.85 -0.51
CA GLY A 52 -3.59 -0.74 -1.83
C GLY A 52 -4.68 -0.75 -2.89
N PHE A 53 -4.89 0.37 -3.59
CA PHE A 53 -6.00 0.51 -4.53
C PHE A 53 -5.76 1.58 -5.59
N ARG A 54 -6.57 1.51 -6.65
CA ARG A 54 -6.73 2.57 -7.65
C ARG A 54 -8.18 3.05 -7.75
N TYR A 55 -9.13 2.18 -7.43
CA TYR A 55 -10.57 2.43 -7.56
C TYR A 55 -11.25 2.30 -6.20
N VAL A 56 -12.24 3.14 -5.95
CA VAL A 56 -13.09 3.11 -4.75
C VAL A 56 -14.54 3.11 -5.16
N ARG A 57 -15.31 2.14 -4.68
CA ARG A 57 -16.78 2.12 -4.79
C ARG A 57 -17.37 2.65 -3.50
N LEU A 58 -18.16 3.71 -3.63
CA LEU A 58 -18.91 4.30 -2.54
C LEU A 58 -20.36 3.81 -2.60
N THR A 59 -20.88 3.34 -1.46
CA THR A 59 -22.28 2.91 -1.32
C THR A 59 -22.89 3.58 -0.09
N GLY A 60 -24.09 4.15 -0.22
CA GLY A 60 -24.81 4.80 0.88
C GLY A 60 -24.43 6.27 1.06
N ALA A 61 -25.45 7.10 1.35
CA ALA A 61 -25.50 8.57 1.27
C ALA A 61 -25.62 9.17 -0.16
N ARG A 62 -26.37 10.28 -0.27
CA ARG A 62 -26.75 10.92 -1.55
C ARG A 62 -25.72 11.96 -1.97
N SER A 63 -25.49 12.02 -3.29
CA SER A 63 -24.70 13.00 -4.05
C SER A 63 -23.32 13.29 -3.48
N PHE A 64 -22.32 12.58 -3.99
CA PHE A 64 -20.92 12.92 -3.79
C PHE A 64 -20.33 13.41 -5.11
N SER A 65 -19.40 14.34 -5.00
CA SER A 65 -18.55 14.83 -6.06
C SER A 65 -17.12 14.28 -5.86
N VAL A 66 -16.29 14.29 -6.89
CA VAL A 66 -14.89 13.81 -6.75
C VAL A 66 -14.11 14.72 -5.80
N GLU A 67 -14.51 15.99 -5.75
CA GLU A 67 -13.97 17.06 -4.92
C GLU A 67 -14.19 16.84 -3.42
N ASP A 68 -15.14 15.97 -3.05
CA ASP A 68 -15.38 15.58 -1.64
C ASP A 68 -14.32 14.60 -1.10
N PHE A 69 -13.42 14.09 -1.96
CA PHE A 69 -12.43 13.09 -1.61
C PHE A 69 -11.00 13.62 -1.69
N THR A 70 -10.18 13.22 -0.72
CA THR A 70 -8.73 13.39 -0.76
C THR A 70 -8.08 12.02 -0.58
N ILE A 71 -7.16 11.66 -1.48
CA ILE A 71 -6.37 10.42 -1.37
C ILE A 71 -5.09 10.73 -0.61
N HIS A 72 -4.90 10.08 0.53
CA HIS A 72 -3.65 10.14 1.30
C HIS A 72 -2.75 8.98 0.89
N ILE A 73 -1.58 9.30 0.34
CA ILE A 73 -0.53 8.31 0.10
C ILE A 73 0.17 8.04 1.43
N ILE A 74 0.21 6.78 1.85
CA ILE A 74 0.85 6.34 3.08
C ILE A 74 2.13 5.59 2.71
N GLY A 75 3.23 5.97 3.34
CA GLY A 75 4.56 5.39 3.15
C GLY A 75 5.49 5.88 4.25
N THR A 76 6.59 5.17 4.48
CA THR A 76 7.69 5.68 5.31
C THR A 76 8.29 6.90 4.61
N ASP A 77 8.41 8.01 5.34
CA ASP A 77 8.93 9.26 4.80
C ASP A 77 10.43 9.14 4.50
N MET A 78 10.74 8.92 3.23
CA MET A 78 12.10 8.73 2.71
C MET A 78 12.30 9.64 1.51
N ALA A 79 13.45 10.30 1.45
CA ALA A 79 13.77 11.21 0.36
C ALA A 79 13.90 10.43 -0.96
N ARG A 80 13.27 10.90 -2.02
CA ARG A 80 13.50 10.38 -3.38
C ARG A 80 14.88 10.86 -3.86
N THR A 81 15.76 9.93 -4.21
CA THR A 81 17.14 10.19 -4.64
C THR A 81 17.36 9.87 -6.12
N GLY A 82 16.52 9.00 -6.70
CA GLY A 82 16.68 8.52 -8.08
C GLY A 82 15.59 9.02 -9.03
N PHE A 83 16.04 9.54 -10.16
CA PHE A 83 15.21 10.02 -11.26
C PHE A 83 15.73 9.45 -12.58
N PHE A 84 14.82 9.18 -13.51
CA PHE A 84 15.18 8.71 -14.85
C PHE A 84 14.09 9.17 -15.82
N GLU A 85 14.55 9.70 -16.95
CA GLU A 85 13.74 10.07 -18.10
C GLU A 85 14.51 9.73 -19.37
N CYS A 86 13.79 9.39 -20.44
CA CYS A 86 14.37 9.21 -21.77
C CYS A 86 13.33 9.51 -22.85
N SER A 87 13.76 9.41 -24.12
CA SER A 87 12.89 9.68 -25.27
C SER A 87 11.75 8.67 -25.45
N ASP A 88 11.83 7.48 -24.84
CA ASP A 88 10.73 6.51 -24.85
C ASP A 88 9.87 6.68 -23.59
N GLU A 89 8.70 7.30 -23.76
CA GLU A 89 7.76 7.58 -22.66
C GLU A 89 7.34 6.33 -21.89
N ARG A 90 7.38 5.13 -22.51
CA ARG A 90 7.04 3.87 -21.84
C ARG A 90 8.08 3.51 -20.78
N LEU A 91 9.35 3.80 -21.03
CA LEU A 91 10.42 3.56 -20.07
C LEU A 91 10.38 4.57 -18.93
N THR A 92 10.11 5.85 -19.23
CA THR A 92 9.84 6.87 -18.21
C THR A 92 8.64 6.47 -17.35
N ARG A 93 7.56 5.97 -17.96
CA ARG A 93 6.39 5.46 -17.22
C ARG A 93 6.73 4.24 -16.36
N LEU A 94 7.50 3.28 -16.89
CA LEU A 94 7.94 2.11 -16.14
C LEU A 94 8.72 2.53 -14.88
N LYS A 95 9.61 3.51 -15.00
CA LYS A 95 10.36 4.05 -13.87
C LYS A 95 9.44 4.62 -12.78
N GLU A 96 8.44 5.40 -13.16
CA GLU A 96 7.47 5.97 -12.22
C GLU A 96 6.59 4.87 -11.58
N ASN A 97 6.24 3.83 -12.32
CA ASN A 97 5.52 2.69 -11.76
C ASN A 97 6.37 1.96 -10.70
N ILE A 98 7.65 1.71 -10.98
CA ILE A 98 8.59 1.12 -10.01
C ILE A 98 8.68 1.96 -8.74
N TYR A 99 8.80 3.28 -8.87
CA TYR A 99 8.84 4.20 -7.73
C TYR A 99 7.55 4.14 -6.90
N ARG A 100 6.38 4.20 -7.54
CA ARG A 100 5.08 4.10 -6.84
C ARG A 100 4.89 2.75 -6.15
N SER A 101 5.31 1.66 -6.77
CA SER A 101 5.28 0.31 -6.15
C SER A 101 6.19 0.23 -4.93
N GLN A 102 7.37 0.88 -4.96
CA GLN A 102 8.24 0.97 -3.80
C GLN A 102 7.60 1.77 -2.67
N GLN A 103 7.02 2.95 -2.95
CA GLN A 103 6.35 3.75 -1.93
C GLN A 103 5.21 2.97 -1.25
N GLY A 104 4.40 2.26 -2.03
CA GLY A 104 3.29 1.45 -1.50
C GLY A 104 3.75 0.29 -0.60
N ASN A 105 4.93 -0.26 -0.85
CA ASN A 105 5.46 -1.42 -0.12
C ASN A 105 6.42 -1.07 1.02
N MET A 106 6.67 0.21 1.31
CA MET A 106 7.60 0.62 2.35
C MET A 106 6.88 1.35 3.48
N ILE A 107 6.00 0.61 4.18
CA ILE A 107 5.27 1.11 5.35
C ILE A 107 5.80 0.36 6.57
N SER A 108 6.75 0.96 7.30
CA SER A 108 7.46 0.37 8.46
C SER A 108 8.39 -0.82 8.15
N ILE A 109 8.02 -1.69 7.21
CA ILE A 109 8.78 -2.86 6.72
C ILE A 109 8.65 -2.98 5.19
N PRO A 110 9.57 -3.66 4.47
CA PRO A 110 9.50 -3.83 3.03
C PRO A 110 8.56 -4.98 2.65
N THR A 111 7.29 -4.67 2.41
CA THR A 111 6.26 -5.69 2.13
C THR A 111 6.31 -6.22 0.71
N ASP A 112 5.77 -7.42 0.51
CA ASP A 112 5.50 -8.00 -0.82
C ASP A 112 4.39 -7.26 -1.57
N CYS A 113 3.31 -6.93 -0.87
CA CYS A 113 2.17 -6.23 -1.45
C CYS A 113 1.40 -5.38 -0.42
N PRO A 114 0.89 -4.19 -0.80
CA PRO A 114 0.18 -3.30 0.13
C PRO A 114 -1.28 -3.67 0.39
N GLN A 115 -1.88 -4.51 -0.46
CA GLN A 115 -3.32 -4.73 -0.47
C GLN A 115 -3.74 -5.94 0.36
N ARG A 116 -3.15 -7.13 0.14
CA ARG A 116 -3.60 -8.38 0.78
C ARG A 116 -2.74 -8.80 1.98
N GLU A 117 -1.47 -9.07 1.76
CA GLU A 117 -0.62 -9.88 2.64
C GLU A 117 0.22 -8.98 3.54
N ARG A 118 0.95 -8.03 2.94
CA ARG A 118 1.66 -6.95 3.65
C ARG A 118 2.78 -7.49 4.54
N THR A 119 3.49 -8.48 4.04
CA THR A 119 4.49 -9.23 4.79
C THR A 119 5.90 -8.93 4.28
N GLY A 120 6.87 -8.83 5.19
CA GLY A 120 8.26 -8.54 4.85
C GLY A 120 9.00 -9.75 4.29
N TRP A 121 8.68 -10.17 3.07
CA TRP A 121 9.34 -11.30 2.41
C TRP A 121 10.80 -10.99 2.10
N THR A 122 11.69 -11.87 2.56
CA THR A 122 13.14 -11.62 2.50
C THR A 122 13.70 -11.73 1.09
N GLY A 123 13.14 -12.63 0.28
CA GLY A 123 13.52 -12.79 -1.14
C GLY A 123 13.18 -11.55 -1.98
N ASP A 124 11.98 -11.01 -1.82
CA ASP A 124 11.50 -9.83 -2.55
C ASP A 124 12.41 -8.62 -2.32
N MET A 125 12.70 -8.32 -1.05
CA MET A 125 13.60 -7.22 -0.70
C MET A 125 15.04 -7.50 -1.15
N GLN A 126 15.52 -8.75 -1.07
CA GLN A 126 16.87 -9.11 -1.52
C GLN A 126 17.07 -8.81 -3.01
N ILE A 127 16.09 -9.11 -3.85
CA ILE A 127 16.16 -8.82 -5.30
C ILE A 127 16.00 -7.32 -5.56
N PHE A 128 15.11 -6.65 -4.83
CA PHE A 128 14.76 -5.25 -5.10
C PHE A 128 15.71 -4.21 -4.48
N ALA A 129 16.52 -4.59 -3.50
CA ALA A 129 17.36 -3.66 -2.72
C ALA A 129 18.22 -2.70 -3.56
N PRO A 130 18.93 -3.14 -4.63
CA PRO A 130 19.70 -2.21 -5.45
C PRO A 130 18.84 -1.11 -6.09
N THR A 131 17.67 -1.49 -6.59
CA THR A 131 16.70 -0.55 -7.18
C THR A 131 16.11 0.37 -6.12
N ALA A 132 15.81 -0.16 -4.93
CA ALA A 132 15.30 0.63 -3.82
C ALA A 132 16.27 1.74 -3.40
N CYS A 133 17.56 1.40 -3.26
CA CYS A 133 18.64 2.33 -2.93
C CYS A 133 18.88 3.38 -4.02
N PHE A 134 18.65 3.04 -5.29
CA PHE A 134 18.69 4.04 -6.36
C PHE A 134 17.53 5.04 -6.23
N ASN A 135 16.32 4.56 -5.96
CA ASN A 135 15.11 5.37 -6.01
C ASN A 135 14.96 6.31 -4.81
N MET A 136 15.28 5.85 -3.61
CA MET A 136 15.08 6.59 -2.37
C MET A 136 16.25 6.37 -1.39
N ASP A 137 16.42 7.29 -0.47
CA ASP A 137 17.26 7.08 0.71
C ASP A 137 16.59 6.09 1.66
N VAL A 138 16.97 4.82 1.53
CA VAL A 138 16.42 3.70 2.31
C VAL A 138 17.36 3.25 3.43
N GLU A 139 18.43 4.00 3.73
CA GLU A 139 19.47 3.54 4.68
C GLU A 139 18.86 3.21 6.06
N MET A 140 18.18 4.17 6.67
CA MET A 140 17.60 3.98 8.01
C MET A 140 16.51 2.90 8.01
N PHE A 141 15.70 2.85 6.95
CA PHE A 141 14.62 1.88 6.79
C PHE A 141 15.15 0.44 6.72
N LEU A 142 16.10 0.18 5.83
CA LEU A 142 16.69 -1.15 5.69
C LEU A 142 17.57 -1.51 6.89
N ARG A 143 18.27 -0.55 7.50
CA ARG A 143 19.05 -0.81 8.71
C ARG A 143 18.16 -1.28 9.86
N LYS A 144 16.99 -0.66 10.05
CA LYS A 144 16.00 -1.11 11.03
C LYS A 144 15.50 -2.51 10.69
N TRP A 145 15.10 -2.75 9.45
CA TRP A 145 14.55 -4.06 9.08
C TRP A 145 15.61 -5.19 9.15
N LEU A 146 16.86 -4.93 8.76
CA LEU A 146 17.99 -5.86 8.94
C LEU A 146 18.29 -6.15 10.43
N LEU A 147 18.03 -5.19 11.31
CA LEU A 147 18.11 -5.42 12.75
C LEU A 147 17.00 -6.38 13.21
N ASP A 148 15.77 -6.22 12.72
CA ASP A 148 14.67 -7.17 12.95
C ASP A 148 15.06 -8.58 12.44
N MET A 149 15.60 -8.68 11.22
CA MET A 149 16.09 -9.95 10.66
C MET A 149 17.12 -10.63 11.56
N ARG A 150 18.04 -9.85 12.13
CA ARG A 150 19.07 -10.38 13.03
C ARG A 150 18.48 -10.89 14.34
N TYR A 151 17.46 -10.21 14.88
CA TYR A 151 16.80 -10.65 16.11
C TYR A 151 15.99 -11.94 15.91
N GLU A 152 15.52 -12.19 14.70
CA GLU A 152 14.71 -13.37 14.37
C GLU A 152 15.52 -14.52 13.75
N GLN A 153 16.84 -14.36 13.62
CA GLN A 153 17.71 -15.44 13.19
C GLN A 153 17.61 -16.63 14.17
N LEU A 154 17.34 -17.82 13.62
CA LEU A 154 17.16 -19.04 14.40
C LEU A 154 18.49 -19.50 15.04
N PRO A 155 18.45 -20.31 16.11
CA PRO A 155 19.66 -20.79 16.80
C PRO A 155 20.64 -21.57 15.92
N ASP A 156 20.17 -22.16 14.81
CA ASP A 156 20.98 -22.87 13.82
C ASP A 156 21.51 -21.95 12.70
N GLY A 157 21.24 -20.64 12.78
CA GLY A 157 21.68 -19.62 11.84
C GLY A 157 20.74 -19.37 10.67
N GLN A 158 19.64 -20.12 10.54
CA GLN A 158 18.66 -19.89 9.47
C GLN A 158 17.90 -18.58 9.68
N LEU A 159 17.58 -17.90 8.58
CA LEU A 159 16.71 -16.72 8.58
C LEU A 159 15.30 -17.12 8.13
N PRO A 160 14.24 -16.69 8.83
CA PRO A 160 12.87 -16.84 8.35
C PRO A 160 12.67 -16.22 6.95
N HIS A 161 11.73 -16.80 6.19
CA HIS A 161 11.38 -16.29 4.85
C HIS A 161 10.65 -14.93 4.89
N ILE A 162 10.06 -14.61 6.03
CA ILE A 162 9.31 -13.38 6.28
C ILE A 162 9.78 -12.76 7.58
N ILE A 163 9.92 -11.43 7.59
CA ILE A 163 10.40 -10.67 8.75
C ILE A 163 9.54 -9.39 8.87
N PRO A 164 8.85 -9.16 9.99
CA PRO A 164 8.81 -9.98 11.20
C PRO A 164 8.14 -11.34 10.97
N TYR A 165 8.63 -12.37 11.65
CA TYR A 165 8.10 -13.71 11.64
C TYR A 165 6.90 -13.79 12.57
N PHE A 166 5.77 -14.21 12.02
CA PHE A 166 4.58 -14.55 12.78
C PHE A 166 4.24 -16.03 12.54
N PRO A 167 4.04 -16.82 13.60
CA PRO A 167 3.76 -18.26 13.51
C PRO A 167 2.37 -18.57 12.93
#